data_AF-X1SGB8-F1
#
_entry.id   AF-X1SGB8-F1
#
_cell.length_a   1.000
_cell.length_b   1.000
_cell.length_c   1.000
_cell.angle_alpha   90.00
_cell.angle_beta   90.00
_cell.angle_gamma   90.00
#
_symmetry.space_group_name_H-M   'P 1'
#
loop_
_entity.id
_entity.type
_entity.pdbx_description
1 polymer ?
#
loop_
_entity_poly.entity_id
_entity_poly.type
_entity_poly.pdbx_seq_one_letter_code
_entity_poly.pdbx_strand_id
1 'polypeptide(L)'
;TELEVEVIGIISDAHPKQRKAIAEVFPGVPHCLCHYHFYKYVFKVPKDLDSNLMTQTRKFLRGLYYLNKEKIYANQGKHWEPKFSFTKELLKILRALSNWKPRPKDPIFVGAELFSRLADVLDLLEGFLTKFDASGKQFEDENVIRRLYLKIKEYIGANQDKNRELETIKSYVSEIKNILDDEKASADNALEILENYCKKLEAFQLREDCGLVEAQFIEALTKYVETKGDLLFNYKRIEGAPKTNNLHELSFKQLKHLLRKIIGFRTAK
;
A
#
# COMPACT_ATOMS: atom_id res chain seq x y z
N THR A 1 24.89 -21.26 -29.84
CA THR A 1 24.50 -20.35 -28.75
C THR A 1 25.59 -19.30 -28.65
N GLU A 2 25.33 -18.08 -29.15
CA GLU A 2 26.36 -17.03 -29.36
C GLU A 2 26.98 -16.48 -28.07
N LEU A 3 26.36 -16.76 -26.93
CA LEU A 3 26.94 -16.55 -25.60
C LEU A 3 27.33 -17.94 -25.09
N GLU A 4 28.62 -18.24 -24.99
CA GLU A 4 29.16 -19.48 -24.40
C GLU A 4 28.96 -19.51 -22.86
N VAL A 5 27.76 -19.14 -22.41
CA VAL A 5 27.39 -19.00 -21.00
C VAL A 5 26.22 -19.92 -20.71
N GLU A 6 26.37 -20.77 -19.70
CA GLU A 6 25.32 -21.65 -19.22
C GLU A 6 24.22 -20.85 -18.52
N VAL A 7 22.97 -21.07 -18.92
CA VAL A 7 21.80 -20.45 -18.27
C VAL A 7 21.32 -21.36 -17.16
N ILE A 8 21.67 -21.03 -15.91
CA ILE A 8 21.32 -21.81 -14.72
C ILE A 8 19.90 -21.53 -14.18
N GLY A 9 19.25 -20.47 -14.66
CA GLY A 9 17.94 -20.04 -14.19
C GLY A 9 17.38 -18.84 -14.93
N ILE A 10 16.06 -18.71 -14.95
CA ILE A 10 15.37 -17.61 -15.65
C ILE A 10 14.39 -16.95 -14.70
N ILE A 11 14.42 -15.62 -14.59
CA ILE A 11 13.42 -14.84 -13.84
C ILE A 11 12.66 -13.95 -14.81
N SER A 12 11.33 -14.08 -14.82
CA SER A 12 10.47 -13.28 -15.69
C SER A 12 9.18 -12.83 -15.03
N ASP A 13 8.42 -12.05 -15.78
CA ASP A 13 7.04 -11.73 -15.44
C ASP A 13 6.14 -12.93 -15.77
N ALA A 14 4.90 -12.92 -15.26
CA ALA A 14 3.96 -14.02 -15.43
C ALA A 14 3.26 -14.08 -16.81
N HIS A 15 3.85 -13.49 -17.85
CA HIS A 15 3.20 -13.36 -19.16
C HIS A 15 3.10 -14.72 -19.88
N PRO A 16 1.90 -15.19 -20.30
CA PRO A 16 1.72 -16.54 -20.84
C PRO A 16 2.62 -16.87 -22.02
N LYS A 17 2.82 -15.93 -22.95
CA LYS A 17 3.71 -16.14 -24.11
C LYS A 17 5.18 -16.28 -23.72
N GLN A 18 5.63 -15.55 -22.68
CA GLN A 18 7.00 -15.65 -22.20
C GLN A 18 7.23 -17.02 -21.56
N ARG A 19 6.29 -17.49 -20.74
CA ARG A 19 6.38 -18.81 -20.11
C ARG A 19 6.48 -19.94 -21.13
N LYS A 20 5.65 -19.90 -22.18
CA LYS A 20 5.70 -20.88 -23.27
C LYS A 20 7.05 -20.88 -23.99
N ALA A 21 7.53 -19.69 -24.38
CA ALA A 21 8.83 -19.57 -25.05
C ALA A 21 9.99 -20.04 -24.16
N ILE A 22 9.95 -19.73 -22.86
CA ILE A 22 10.97 -20.19 -21.90
C ILE A 22 10.96 -21.72 -21.80
N ALA A 23 9.78 -22.33 -21.67
CA ALA A 23 9.65 -23.79 -21.60
C ALA A 23 10.12 -24.49 -22.89
N GLU A 24 9.91 -23.87 -24.06
CA GLU A 24 10.35 -24.39 -25.36
C GLU A 24 11.86 -24.25 -25.58
N VAL A 25 12.44 -23.11 -25.22
CA VAL A 25 13.85 -22.78 -25.50
C VAL A 25 14.80 -23.30 -24.42
N PHE A 26 14.36 -23.34 -23.16
CA PHE A 26 15.18 -23.73 -22.01
C PHE A 26 14.52 -24.87 -21.19
N PRO A 27 14.28 -26.03 -21.81
CA PRO A 27 13.72 -27.17 -21.08
C PRO A 27 14.66 -27.60 -19.94
N GLY A 28 14.12 -27.80 -18.75
CA GLY A 28 14.87 -28.22 -17.57
C GLY A 28 15.56 -27.09 -16.79
N VAL A 29 15.66 -25.88 -17.35
CA VAL A 29 16.15 -24.71 -16.61
C VAL A 29 15.06 -24.19 -15.68
N PRO A 30 15.32 -23.98 -14.37
CA PRO A 30 14.31 -23.50 -13.45
C PRO A 30 13.79 -22.10 -13.86
N HIS A 31 12.49 -22.03 -14.12
CA HIS A 31 11.80 -20.78 -14.44
C HIS A 31 11.15 -20.18 -13.20
N CYS A 32 11.54 -18.96 -12.85
CA CYS A 32 11.12 -18.25 -11.65
C CYS A 32 10.25 -17.04 -12.03
N LEU A 33 9.13 -16.84 -11.34
CA LEU A 33 8.33 -15.63 -11.50
C LEU A 33 8.76 -14.56 -10.51
N CYS A 34 8.88 -13.33 -11.01
CA CYS A 34 9.28 -12.18 -10.21
C CYS A 34 8.26 -11.89 -9.09
N HIS A 35 8.74 -11.87 -7.84
CA HIS A 35 7.90 -11.59 -6.65
C HIS A 35 7.27 -10.19 -6.70
N TYR A 36 7.93 -9.21 -7.32
CA TYR A 36 7.34 -7.88 -7.53
C TYR A 36 6.08 -7.94 -8.40
N HIS A 37 6.11 -8.70 -9.48
CA HIS A 37 4.96 -8.84 -10.39
C HIS A 37 3.84 -9.69 -9.77
N PHE A 38 4.19 -10.67 -8.94
CA PHE A 38 3.23 -11.36 -8.09
C PHE A 38 2.49 -10.39 -7.17
N TYR A 39 3.22 -9.62 -6.35
CA TYR A 39 2.63 -8.63 -5.45
C TYR A 39 1.80 -7.59 -6.21
N LYS A 40 2.30 -7.09 -7.34
CA LYS A 40 1.58 -6.13 -8.18
C LYS A 40 0.26 -6.70 -8.71
N TYR A 41 0.22 -7.99 -9.04
CA TYR A 41 -0.98 -8.67 -9.49
C TYR A 41 -2.01 -8.79 -8.36
N VAL A 42 -1.62 -9.38 -7.23
CA VAL A 42 -2.55 -9.63 -6.11
C VAL A 42 -2.98 -8.34 -5.41
N PHE A 43 -2.14 -7.30 -5.40
CA PHE A 43 -2.44 -6.03 -4.75
C PHE A 43 -3.20 -5.02 -5.59
N LYS A 44 -3.60 -5.35 -6.82
CA LYS A 44 -4.28 -4.37 -7.67
C LYS A 44 -5.48 -3.72 -6.96
N VAL A 45 -6.43 -4.52 -6.48
CA VAL A 45 -7.65 -4.00 -5.83
C VAL A 45 -7.34 -3.33 -4.48
N PRO A 46 -6.57 -3.92 -3.55
CA PRO A 46 -6.21 -3.25 -2.30
C PRO A 46 -5.48 -1.92 -2.49
N LYS A 47 -4.60 -1.81 -3.50
CA LYS A 47 -3.90 -0.56 -3.81
C LYS A 47 -4.82 0.52 -4.36
N ASP A 48 -5.84 0.14 -5.12
CA ASP A 48 -6.85 1.09 -5.61
C ASP A 48 -7.69 1.62 -4.42
N LEU A 49 -8.09 0.75 -3.48
CA LEU A 49 -8.76 1.15 -2.25
C LEU A 49 -7.90 2.09 -1.39
N ASP A 50 -6.63 1.74 -1.15
CA ASP A 50 -5.67 2.54 -0.39
C ASP A 50 -5.45 3.92 -1.02
N SER A 51 -5.25 3.97 -2.34
CA SER A 51 -5.05 5.21 -3.09
C SER A 51 -6.28 6.13 -3.04
N ASN A 52 -7.47 5.53 -3.13
CA ASN A 52 -8.73 6.24 -2.98
C ASN A 52 -8.90 6.79 -1.57
N LEU A 53 -8.62 5.99 -0.53
CA LEU A 53 -8.68 6.41 0.86
C LEU A 53 -7.70 7.58 1.14
N MET A 54 -6.47 7.49 0.62
CA MET A 54 -5.49 8.56 0.71
C MET A 54 -6.01 9.87 0.08
N THR A 55 -6.56 9.76 -1.13
CA THR A 55 -7.05 10.91 -1.91
C THR A 55 -8.25 11.55 -1.24
N GLN A 56 -9.21 10.75 -0.78
CA GLN A 56 -10.39 11.20 -0.07
C GLN A 56 -10.02 11.87 1.25
N THR A 57 -9.09 11.30 2.02
CA THR A 57 -8.68 11.85 3.33
C THR A 57 -7.97 13.19 3.17
N ARG A 58 -7.09 13.32 2.18
CA ARG A 58 -6.48 14.62 1.87
C ARG A 58 -7.51 15.64 1.38
N LYS A 59 -8.46 15.24 0.54
CA LYS A 59 -9.53 16.11 0.04
C LYS A 59 -10.40 16.61 1.19
N PHE A 60 -10.79 15.72 2.10
CA PHE A 60 -11.53 16.04 3.32
C PHE A 60 -10.77 17.07 4.17
N LEU A 61 -9.51 16.78 4.51
CA LEU A 61 -8.68 17.69 5.30
C LEU A 61 -8.56 19.07 4.64
N ARG A 62 -8.25 19.13 3.35
CA ARG A 62 -8.17 20.42 2.61
C ARG A 62 -9.51 21.15 2.52
N GLY A 63 -10.63 20.44 2.63
CA GLY A 63 -11.97 21.00 2.66
C GLY A 63 -12.40 21.55 4.02
N LEU A 64 -11.64 21.29 5.11
CA LEU A 64 -11.98 21.82 6.43
C LEU A 64 -11.87 23.34 6.44
N TYR A 65 -13.00 24.01 6.69
CA TYR A 65 -13.11 25.48 6.71
C TYR A 65 -12.02 26.13 7.58
N TYR A 66 -11.80 25.63 8.79
CA TYR A 66 -10.84 26.21 9.73
C TYR A 66 -9.37 26.09 9.30
N LEU A 67 -9.03 25.15 8.40
CA LEU A 67 -7.69 25.09 7.82
C LEU A 67 -7.46 26.16 6.75
N ASN A 68 -8.54 26.64 6.13
CA ASN A 68 -8.51 27.68 5.10
C ASN A 68 -8.93 29.06 5.62
N LYS A 69 -9.47 29.16 6.83
CA LYS A 69 -10.05 30.38 7.40
C LYS A 69 -9.04 31.55 7.42
N GLU A 70 -7.79 31.27 7.77
CA GLU A 70 -6.68 32.24 7.70
C GLU A 70 -6.55 32.87 6.30
N LYS A 71 -6.51 32.05 5.24
CA LYS A 71 -6.45 32.51 3.84
C LYS A 71 -7.72 33.26 3.42
N ILE A 72 -8.89 32.77 3.83
CA ILE A 72 -10.19 33.40 3.53
C ILE A 72 -10.27 34.81 4.12
N TYR A 73 -9.81 34.98 5.36
CA TYR A 73 -9.81 36.27 6.05
C TYR A 73 -8.76 37.22 5.47
N ALA A 74 -7.56 36.72 5.15
CA ALA A 74 -6.52 37.51 4.51
C ALA A 74 -6.99 38.14 3.19
N ASN A 75 -7.73 37.37 2.36
CA ASN A 75 -8.33 37.88 1.12
C ASN A 75 -9.39 38.97 1.34
N GLN A 76 -9.92 39.09 2.56
CA GLN A 76 -10.88 40.13 2.97
C GLN A 76 -10.20 41.29 3.73
N GLY A 77 -8.86 41.33 3.79
CA GLY A 77 -8.13 42.31 4.58
C GLY A 77 -8.27 42.11 6.10
N LYS A 78 -8.69 40.92 6.55
CA LYS A 78 -8.86 40.58 7.97
C LYS A 78 -7.78 39.59 8.42
N HIS A 79 -7.43 39.63 9.70
CA HIS A 79 -6.60 38.60 10.33
C HIS A 79 -7.48 37.61 11.10
N TRP A 80 -7.16 36.32 11.03
CA TRP A 80 -7.74 35.32 11.92
C TRP A 80 -6.67 34.34 12.36
N GLU A 81 -6.61 34.13 13.67
CA GLU A 81 -5.82 33.08 14.28
C GLU A 81 -6.59 32.42 15.43
N PRO A 82 -6.34 31.13 15.70
CA PRO A 82 -6.81 30.48 16.91
C PRO A 82 -6.14 31.12 18.13
N LYS A 83 -6.94 31.40 19.16
CA LYS A 83 -6.49 31.99 20.43
C LYS A 83 -6.01 30.91 21.40
N PHE A 84 -6.64 29.73 21.38
CA PHE A 84 -6.26 28.64 22.27
C PHE A 84 -5.10 27.83 21.70
N SER A 85 -4.07 27.59 22.52
CA SER A 85 -2.82 26.94 22.08
C SER A 85 -3.05 25.55 21.49
N PHE A 86 -3.91 24.75 22.13
CA PHE A 86 -4.30 23.43 21.61
C PHE A 86 -4.98 23.53 20.25
N THR A 87 -5.87 24.52 20.03
CA THR A 87 -6.50 24.74 18.72
C THR A 87 -5.44 25.05 17.65
N LYS A 88 -4.44 25.87 17.99
CA LYS A 88 -3.32 26.19 17.08
C LYS A 88 -2.52 24.95 16.70
N GLU A 89 -2.18 24.11 17.67
CA GLU A 89 -1.43 22.86 17.44
C GLU A 89 -2.25 21.86 16.61
N LEU A 90 -3.53 21.68 16.95
CA LEU A 90 -4.46 20.85 16.20
C LEU A 90 -4.51 21.24 14.71
N LEU A 91 -4.71 22.53 14.42
CA LEU A 91 -4.77 23.01 13.03
C LEU A 91 -3.44 22.80 12.31
N LYS A 92 -2.30 22.94 12.99
CA LYS A 92 -0.97 22.64 12.43
C LYS A 92 -0.83 21.16 12.08
N ILE A 93 -1.26 20.25 12.96
CA ILE A 93 -1.24 18.80 12.72
C ILE A 93 -2.14 18.44 11.53
N LEU A 94 -3.39 18.89 11.53
CA LEU A 94 -4.34 18.63 10.43
C LEU A 94 -3.82 19.18 9.09
N ARG A 95 -3.17 20.35 9.10
CA ARG A 95 -2.51 20.93 7.91
C ARG A 95 -1.33 20.07 7.45
N ALA A 96 -0.52 19.54 8.36
CA ALA A 96 0.56 18.62 8.03
C ALA A 96 0.04 17.32 7.40
N LEU A 97 -1.02 16.72 7.98
CA LEU A 97 -1.68 15.53 7.43
C LEU A 97 -2.25 15.78 6.02
N SER A 98 -2.83 16.96 5.78
CA SER A 98 -3.39 17.33 4.46
C SER A 98 -2.34 17.37 3.32
N ASN A 99 -1.07 17.57 3.70
CA ASN A 99 0.09 17.66 2.82
C ASN A 99 1.02 16.46 2.94
N TRP A 100 0.62 15.43 3.69
CA TRP A 100 1.44 14.24 3.89
C TRP A 100 1.72 13.57 2.55
N LYS A 101 2.96 13.11 2.34
CA LYS A 101 3.43 12.49 1.09
C LYS A 101 4.02 11.12 1.39
N PRO A 102 3.73 10.12 0.53
CA PRO A 102 4.35 8.81 0.63
C PRO A 102 5.87 8.94 0.42
N ARG A 103 6.65 8.16 1.15
CA ARG A 103 8.10 8.01 1.02
C ARG A 103 8.44 6.57 0.63
N PRO A 104 9.64 6.32 0.06
CA PRO A 104 10.02 4.98 -0.41
C PRO A 104 10.01 3.87 0.66
N LYS A 105 10.15 4.23 1.95
CA LYS A 105 10.14 3.29 3.08
C LYS A 105 8.79 3.20 3.80
N ASP A 106 7.76 3.82 3.25
CA ASP A 106 6.44 3.83 3.87
C ASP A 106 5.78 2.44 3.78
N PRO A 107 4.82 2.15 4.69
CA PRO A 107 4.09 0.88 4.69
C PRO A 107 3.36 0.63 3.37
N ILE A 108 2.98 -0.63 3.15
CA ILE A 108 2.34 -1.08 1.89
C ILE A 108 0.99 -0.39 1.63
N PHE A 109 0.32 0.12 2.65
CA PHE A 109 -0.91 0.91 2.55
C PHE A 109 -0.72 2.27 3.21
N VAL A 110 -0.30 3.24 2.40
CA VAL A 110 0.02 4.57 2.90
C VAL A 110 -1.29 5.32 3.17
N GLY A 111 -2.32 5.15 2.36
CA GLY A 111 -3.64 5.73 2.61
C GLY A 111 -4.27 5.31 3.93
N ALA A 112 -4.20 4.01 4.26
CA ALA A 112 -4.61 3.48 5.57
C ALA A 112 -3.86 4.16 6.71
N GLU A 113 -2.54 4.31 6.60
CA GLU A 113 -1.72 5.01 7.59
C GLU A 113 -2.08 6.50 7.74
N LEU A 114 -2.43 7.23 6.66
CA LEU A 114 -2.96 8.60 6.78
C LEU A 114 -4.24 8.62 7.60
N PHE A 115 -5.12 7.67 7.30
CA PHE A 115 -6.43 7.57 7.89
C PHE A 115 -6.33 7.25 9.38
N SER A 116 -5.50 6.27 9.77
CA SER A 116 -5.22 5.94 11.17
C SER A 116 -4.67 7.15 11.93
N ARG A 117 -3.75 7.92 11.35
CA ARG A 117 -3.26 9.16 11.99
C ARG A 117 -4.35 10.23 12.18
N LEU A 118 -5.36 10.26 11.31
CA LEU A 118 -6.52 11.13 11.50
C LEU A 118 -7.45 10.59 12.60
N ALA A 119 -7.59 9.27 12.73
CA ALA A 119 -8.30 8.63 13.83
C ALA A 119 -7.61 8.90 15.17
N ASP A 120 -6.27 8.85 15.24
CA ASP A 120 -5.53 9.23 16.45
C ASP A 120 -5.84 10.69 16.88
N VAL A 121 -5.99 11.60 15.92
CA VAL A 121 -6.40 12.99 16.19
C VAL A 121 -7.82 13.05 16.72
N LEU A 122 -8.74 12.21 16.20
CA LEU A 122 -10.11 12.12 16.71
C LEU A 122 -10.13 11.66 18.17
N ASP A 123 -9.36 10.64 18.51
CA ASP A 123 -9.29 10.10 19.88
C ASP A 123 -8.74 11.15 20.86
N LEU A 124 -7.70 11.89 20.43
CA LEU A 124 -7.17 13.02 21.21
C LEU A 124 -8.21 14.13 21.41
N LEU A 125 -9.01 14.43 20.38
CA LEU A 125 -10.09 15.42 20.47
C LEU A 125 -11.21 14.95 21.41
N GLU A 126 -11.59 13.68 21.35
CA GLU A 126 -12.62 13.10 22.21
C GLU A 126 -12.18 13.10 23.67
N GLY A 127 -10.94 12.68 23.94
CA GLY A 127 -10.35 12.74 25.28
C GLY A 127 -10.22 14.17 25.81
N PHE A 128 -9.88 15.13 24.96
CA PHE A 128 -9.83 16.55 25.31
C PHE A 128 -11.23 17.08 25.67
N LEU A 129 -12.24 16.86 24.81
CA LEU A 129 -13.61 17.34 25.04
C LEU A 129 -14.24 16.70 26.29
N THR A 130 -14.01 15.41 26.53
CA THR A 130 -14.52 14.72 27.72
C THR A 130 -13.98 15.34 29.02
N LYS A 131 -12.66 15.56 29.09
CA LYS A 131 -12.03 16.22 30.26
C LYS A 131 -12.51 17.66 30.42
N PHE A 132 -12.73 18.33 29.30
CA PHE A 132 -13.17 19.72 29.29
C PHE A 132 -14.62 19.87 29.76
N ASP A 133 -15.52 19.04 29.26
CA ASP A 133 -16.94 19.01 29.63
C ASP A 133 -17.10 18.72 31.14
N ALA A 134 -16.29 17.80 31.68
CA ALA A 134 -16.26 17.51 33.11
C ALA A 134 -15.78 18.71 33.97
N SER A 135 -15.00 19.63 33.40
CA SER A 135 -14.49 20.80 34.12
C SER A 135 -15.51 21.96 34.22
N GLY A 136 -16.56 21.94 33.40
CA GLY A 136 -17.59 22.98 33.33
C GLY A 136 -17.09 24.37 32.90
N LYS A 137 -15.84 24.47 32.44
CA LYS A 137 -15.25 25.74 31.99
C LYS A 137 -15.67 26.04 30.55
N GLN A 138 -15.54 27.29 30.12
CA GLN A 138 -15.56 27.68 28.71
C GLN A 138 -14.14 28.06 28.29
N PHE A 139 -13.81 27.84 27.02
CA PHE A 139 -12.52 28.22 26.46
C PHE A 139 -12.67 28.88 25.11
N GLU A 140 -11.67 29.69 24.77
CA GLU A 140 -11.59 30.34 23.48
C GLU A 140 -11.51 29.28 22.37
N ASP A 141 -12.19 29.51 21.25
CA ASP A 141 -12.28 28.57 20.13
C ASP A 141 -13.03 27.24 20.38
N GLU A 142 -13.80 27.11 21.47
CA GLU A 142 -14.61 25.90 21.72
C GLU A 142 -15.45 25.46 20.51
N ASN A 143 -16.13 26.42 19.87
CA ASN A 143 -16.91 26.19 18.66
C ASN A 143 -16.09 25.68 17.47
N VAL A 144 -14.79 26.01 17.42
CA VAL A 144 -13.88 25.52 16.39
C VAL A 144 -13.59 24.04 16.65
N ILE A 145 -13.18 23.70 17.88
CA ILE A 145 -12.84 22.34 18.27
C ILE A 145 -14.03 21.39 18.11
N ARG A 146 -15.20 21.75 18.64
CA ARG A 146 -16.39 20.89 18.54
C ARG A 146 -16.82 20.64 17.09
N ARG A 147 -16.76 21.66 16.23
CA ARG A 147 -17.08 21.49 14.80
C ARG A 147 -16.06 20.64 14.07
N LEU A 148 -14.77 20.77 14.40
CA LEU A 148 -13.72 19.90 13.84
C LEU A 148 -13.91 18.46 14.29
N TYR A 149 -14.14 18.23 15.58
CA TYR A 149 -14.45 16.91 16.15
C TYR A 149 -15.61 16.26 15.41
N LEU A 150 -16.76 16.94 15.29
CA LEU A 150 -17.93 16.39 14.60
C LEU A 150 -17.65 16.02 13.14
N LYS A 151 -16.96 16.90 12.40
CA LYS A 151 -16.62 16.65 10.99
C LYS A 151 -15.64 15.51 10.81
N ILE A 152 -14.63 15.41 11.70
CA ILE A 152 -13.66 14.31 11.68
C ILE A 152 -14.33 13.00 12.07
N LYS A 153 -15.16 13.00 13.12
CA LYS A 153 -15.92 11.82 13.57
C LYS A 153 -16.82 11.27 12.47
N GLU A 154 -17.58 12.14 11.80
CA GLU A 154 -18.41 11.79 10.65
C GLU A 154 -17.58 11.14 9.53
N TYR A 155 -16.44 11.75 9.18
CA TYR A 155 -15.56 11.24 8.13
C TYR A 155 -14.90 9.91 8.47
N ILE A 156 -14.41 9.75 9.71
CA ILE A 156 -13.84 8.49 10.20
C ILE A 156 -14.89 7.39 10.18
N GLY A 157 -16.08 7.65 10.73
CA GLY A 157 -17.19 6.68 10.74
C GLY A 157 -17.57 6.21 9.33
N ALA A 158 -17.63 7.13 8.36
CA ALA A 158 -17.99 6.80 6.96
C ALA A 158 -16.91 6.01 6.19
N ASN A 159 -15.69 5.89 6.70
CA ASN A 159 -14.57 5.23 6.02
C ASN A 159 -13.88 4.16 6.86
N GLN A 160 -14.38 3.86 8.06
CA GLN A 160 -13.78 2.92 8.99
C GLN A 160 -13.68 1.51 8.40
N ASP A 161 -14.72 1.05 7.69
CA ASP A 161 -14.73 -0.29 7.08
C ASP A 161 -13.61 -0.46 6.04
N LYS A 162 -13.34 0.58 5.23
CA LYS A 162 -12.25 0.57 4.25
C LYS A 162 -10.90 0.41 4.93
N ASN A 163 -10.69 1.08 6.07
CA ASN A 163 -9.44 0.98 6.83
C ASN A 163 -9.31 -0.39 7.49
N ARG A 164 -10.40 -0.91 8.09
CA ARG A 164 -10.44 -2.26 8.67
C ARG A 164 -10.03 -3.31 7.63
N GLU A 165 -10.61 -3.22 6.45
CA GLU A 165 -10.33 -4.14 5.34
C GLU A 165 -8.86 -4.09 4.90
N LEU A 166 -8.28 -2.90 4.75
CA LEU A 166 -6.86 -2.74 4.42
C LEU A 166 -5.92 -3.28 5.51
N GLU A 167 -6.24 -3.10 6.79
CA GLU A 167 -5.45 -3.65 7.90
C GLU A 167 -5.56 -5.19 7.99
N THR A 168 -6.74 -5.76 7.72
CA THR A 168 -6.90 -7.21 7.57
C THR A 168 -6.01 -7.74 6.45
N ILE A 169 -6.06 -7.14 5.26
CA ILE A 169 -5.22 -7.55 4.13
C ILE A 169 -3.73 -7.42 4.46
N LYS A 170 -3.31 -6.35 5.15
CA LYS A 170 -1.93 -6.15 5.58
C LYS A 170 -1.42 -7.27 6.50
N SER A 171 -2.29 -7.82 7.35
CA SER A 171 -1.94 -9.02 8.13
C SER A 171 -1.68 -10.22 7.23
N TYR A 172 -2.50 -10.43 6.19
CA TYR A 172 -2.32 -11.52 5.23
C TYR A 172 -1.02 -11.39 4.46
N VAL A 173 -0.69 -10.17 4.05
CA VAL A 173 0.56 -9.85 3.36
C VAL A 173 1.78 -10.15 4.22
N SER A 174 1.70 -9.85 5.51
CA SER A 174 2.80 -10.12 6.43
C SER A 174 3.10 -11.62 6.49
N GLU A 175 2.08 -12.47 6.49
CA GLU A 175 2.30 -13.93 6.45
C GLU A 175 2.77 -14.43 5.10
N ILE A 176 2.22 -13.92 4.00
CA ILE A 176 2.73 -14.26 2.65
C ILE A 176 4.21 -13.89 2.55
N LYS A 177 4.61 -12.73 3.07
CA LYS A 177 6.01 -12.30 3.10
C LYS A 177 6.85 -13.28 3.92
N ASN A 178 6.40 -13.70 5.10
CA ASN A 178 7.11 -14.66 5.93
C ASN A 178 7.32 -15.99 5.19
N ILE A 179 6.31 -16.48 4.47
CA ILE A 179 6.39 -17.71 3.67
C ILE A 179 7.38 -17.56 2.51
N LEU A 180 7.34 -16.44 1.78
CA LEU A 180 8.26 -16.15 0.67
C LEU A 180 9.70 -15.87 1.13
N ASP A 181 9.88 -15.43 2.37
CA ASP A 181 11.19 -15.10 2.96
C ASP A 181 11.80 -16.21 3.80
N ASP A 182 11.11 -17.33 4.03
CA ASP A 182 11.67 -18.46 4.77
C ASP A 182 12.84 -19.09 3.99
N GLU A 183 14.07 -18.79 4.40
CA GLU A 183 15.29 -19.31 3.77
C GLU A 183 15.50 -20.82 3.99
N LYS A 184 14.89 -21.39 5.05
CA LYS A 184 15.08 -22.81 5.42
C LYS A 184 14.15 -23.74 4.65
N ALA A 185 13.00 -23.25 4.20
CA ALA A 185 12.07 -24.04 3.42
C ALA A 185 12.61 -24.34 2.01
N SER A 186 12.50 -25.60 1.59
CA SER A 186 12.68 -26.00 0.19
C SER A 186 11.60 -25.37 -0.70
N ALA A 187 11.79 -25.40 -2.02
CA ALA A 187 10.80 -24.85 -2.95
C ALA A 187 9.42 -25.49 -2.78
N ASP A 188 9.38 -26.83 -2.67
CA ASP A 188 8.14 -27.59 -2.61
C ASP A 188 7.44 -27.41 -1.25
N ASN A 189 8.20 -27.38 -0.16
CA ASN A 189 7.65 -27.12 1.18
C ASN A 189 7.10 -25.69 1.29
N ALA A 190 7.79 -24.69 0.72
CA ALA A 190 7.32 -23.31 0.74
C ALA A 190 6.04 -23.13 -0.09
N LEU A 191 5.92 -23.84 -1.23
CA LEU A 191 4.69 -23.90 -2.02
C LEU A 191 3.55 -24.51 -1.22
N GLU A 192 3.77 -25.67 -0.60
CA GLU A 192 2.75 -26.35 0.21
C GLU A 192 2.24 -25.46 1.35
N ILE A 193 3.15 -24.76 2.04
CA ILE A 193 2.78 -23.80 3.09
C ILE A 193 1.90 -22.67 2.51
N LEU A 194 2.26 -22.12 1.34
CA LEU A 194 1.49 -21.05 0.70
C LEU A 194 0.12 -21.53 0.23
N GLU A 195 0.02 -22.74 -0.33
CA GLU A 195 -1.25 -23.35 -0.74
C GLU A 195 -2.15 -23.60 0.46
N ASN A 196 -1.62 -24.15 1.55
CA ASN A 196 -2.36 -24.35 2.79
C ASN A 196 -2.79 -23.02 3.41
N TYR A 197 -1.99 -21.97 3.28
CA TYR A 197 -2.37 -20.63 3.69
C TYR A 197 -3.51 -20.07 2.83
N CYS A 198 -3.47 -20.25 1.50
CA CYS A 198 -4.56 -19.83 0.62
C CYS A 198 -5.87 -20.54 0.97
N LYS A 199 -5.85 -21.86 1.22
CA LYS A 199 -7.03 -22.62 1.67
C LYS A 199 -7.63 -22.08 2.97
N LYS A 200 -6.78 -21.65 3.92
CA LYS A 200 -7.24 -20.99 5.15
C LYS A 200 -7.92 -19.65 4.86
N LEU A 201 -7.36 -18.86 3.94
CA LEU A 201 -7.93 -17.58 3.55
C LEU A 201 -9.26 -17.74 2.79
N GLU A 202 -9.41 -18.77 1.97
CA GLU A 202 -10.69 -19.06 1.31
C GLU A 202 -11.82 -19.30 2.32
N ALA A 203 -11.52 -19.98 3.43
CA ALA A 203 -12.50 -20.12 4.52
C ALA A 203 -12.89 -18.77 5.15
N PHE A 204 -12.00 -17.77 5.11
CA PHE A 204 -12.31 -16.42 5.59
C PHE A 204 -13.23 -15.62 4.67
N GLN A 205 -13.33 -15.98 3.39
CA GLN A 205 -14.32 -15.38 2.48
C GLN A 205 -15.77 -15.67 2.90
N LEU A 206 -15.98 -16.74 3.67
CA LEU A 206 -17.31 -17.14 4.15
C LEU A 206 -17.76 -16.36 5.39
N ARG A 207 -16.90 -15.52 5.98
CA ARG A 207 -17.26 -14.72 7.14
C ARG A 207 -18.21 -13.60 6.75
N GLU A 208 -19.18 -13.30 7.62
CA GLU A 208 -20.12 -12.19 7.40
C GLU A 208 -19.43 -10.82 7.35
N ASP A 209 -18.26 -10.68 7.99
CA ASP A 209 -17.49 -9.43 8.04
C ASP A 209 -16.43 -9.30 6.94
N CYS A 210 -16.33 -10.28 6.03
CA CYS A 210 -15.41 -10.25 4.91
C CYS A 210 -15.79 -9.15 3.92
N GLY A 211 -14.90 -8.18 3.74
CA GLY A 211 -15.11 -7.09 2.80
C GLY A 211 -14.94 -7.52 1.33
N LEU A 212 -15.49 -6.74 0.41
CA LEU A 212 -15.42 -7.02 -1.04
C LEU A 212 -13.98 -7.01 -1.58
N VAL A 213 -13.15 -6.07 -1.14
CA VAL A 213 -11.74 -5.94 -1.55
C VAL A 213 -10.89 -7.03 -0.92
N GLU A 214 -11.18 -7.43 0.32
CA GLU A 214 -10.57 -8.60 0.97
C GLU A 214 -10.88 -9.88 0.18
N ALA A 215 -12.15 -10.12 -0.15
CA ALA A 215 -12.55 -11.28 -0.93
C ALA A 215 -11.86 -11.32 -2.31
N GLN A 216 -11.82 -10.18 -3.01
CA GLN A 216 -11.14 -10.05 -4.30
C GLN A 216 -9.62 -10.25 -4.19
N PHE A 217 -9.00 -9.82 -3.09
CA PHE A 217 -7.58 -10.09 -2.81
C PHE A 217 -7.34 -11.59 -2.65
N ILE A 218 -8.17 -12.27 -1.85
CA ILE A 218 -8.06 -13.70 -1.61
C ILE A 218 -8.25 -14.48 -2.93
N GLU A 219 -9.28 -14.14 -3.72
CA GLU A 219 -9.51 -14.78 -5.03
C GLU A 219 -8.30 -14.59 -5.97
N ALA A 220 -7.77 -13.38 -6.07
CA ALA A 220 -6.61 -13.10 -6.91
C ALA A 220 -5.35 -13.85 -6.46
N LEU A 221 -5.16 -13.98 -5.15
CA LEU A 221 -4.06 -14.73 -4.55
C LEU A 221 -4.19 -16.23 -4.84
N THR A 222 -5.31 -16.85 -4.48
CA THR A 222 -5.55 -18.29 -4.69
C THR A 222 -5.39 -18.64 -6.16
N LYS A 223 -6.05 -17.89 -7.07
CA LYS A 223 -5.94 -18.11 -8.51
C LYS A 223 -4.50 -17.98 -9.02
N TYR A 224 -3.71 -17.08 -8.45
CA TYR A 224 -2.29 -16.96 -8.82
C TYR A 224 -1.52 -18.21 -8.38
N VAL A 225 -1.71 -18.65 -7.13
CA VAL A 225 -1.01 -19.81 -6.56
C VAL A 225 -1.39 -21.09 -7.29
N GLU A 226 -2.67 -21.32 -7.58
CA GLU A 226 -3.14 -22.50 -8.33
C GLU A 226 -2.55 -22.59 -9.75
N THR A 227 -2.38 -21.45 -10.42
CA THR A 227 -2.01 -21.45 -11.85
C THR A 227 -0.51 -21.44 -12.11
N LYS A 228 0.29 -20.99 -11.13
CA LYS A 228 1.73 -20.70 -11.29
C LYS A 228 2.46 -20.45 -9.96
N GLY A 229 1.94 -20.94 -8.85
CA GLY A 229 2.55 -20.77 -7.52
C GLY A 229 3.91 -21.45 -7.39
N ASP A 230 4.07 -22.61 -8.02
CA ASP A 230 5.33 -23.35 -8.14
C ASP A 230 6.49 -22.47 -8.65
N LEU A 231 6.20 -21.65 -9.68
CA LEU A 231 7.20 -20.77 -10.27
C LEU A 231 7.64 -19.64 -9.33
N LEU A 232 6.94 -19.35 -8.22
CA LEU A 232 7.38 -18.36 -7.22
C LEU A 232 8.57 -18.85 -6.40
N PHE A 233 8.77 -20.16 -6.29
CA PHE A 233 9.75 -20.76 -5.39
C PHE A 233 10.94 -21.40 -6.11
N ASN A 234 10.90 -21.49 -7.45
CA ASN A 234 11.99 -22.06 -8.24
C ASN A 234 13.34 -21.36 -8.03
N TYR A 235 13.36 -20.10 -7.56
CA TYR A 235 14.62 -19.41 -7.23
C TYR A 235 15.39 -20.13 -6.11
N LYS A 236 14.71 -20.86 -5.23
CA LYS A 236 15.33 -21.64 -4.14
C LYS A 236 16.12 -22.84 -4.66
N ARG A 237 15.90 -23.24 -5.91
CA ARG A 237 16.63 -24.33 -6.59
C ARG A 237 17.94 -23.84 -7.22
N ILE A 238 18.18 -22.52 -7.20
CA ILE A 238 19.33 -21.87 -7.82
C ILE A 238 20.08 -21.10 -6.73
N GLU A 239 21.35 -21.44 -6.52
CA GLU A 239 22.18 -20.78 -5.52
C GLU A 239 22.33 -19.27 -5.83
N GLY A 240 22.04 -18.41 -4.86
CA GLY A 240 22.17 -16.96 -4.99
C GLY A 240 21.15 -16.29 -5.91
N ALA A 241 20.12 -16.99 -6.40
CA ALA A 241 19.16 -16.40 -7.32
C ALA A 241 18.34 -15.27 -6.68
N PRO A 242 18.14 -14.14 -7.40
CA PRO A 242 17.33 -13.05 -6.88
C PRO A 242 15.83 -13.39 -6.96
N LYS A 243 15.05 -12.80 -6.05
CA LYS A 243 13.58 -12.94 -6.03
C LYS A 243 12.85 -12.01 -7.00
N THR A 244 13.55 -11.00 -7.50
CA THR A 244 12.99 -9.97 -8.39
C THR A 244 13.94 -9.68 -9.54
N ASN A 245 13.38 -9.30 -10.69
CA ASN A 245 14.14 -8.74 -11.80
C ASN A 245 14.30 -7.21 -11.69
N ASN A 246 13.89 -6.57 -10.59
CA ASN A 246 13.83 -5.11 -10.47
C ASN A 246 15.20 -4.43 -10.60
N LEU A 247 16.27 -5.03 -10.05
CA LEU A 247 17.63 -4.51 -10.22
C LEU A 247 18.06 -4.56 -11.69
N HIS A 248 17.72 -5.66 -12.38
CA HIS A 248 18.00 -5.80 -13.81
C HIS A 248 17.16 -4.80 -14.61
N GLU A 249 15.88 -4.67 -14.31
CA GLU A 249 14.97 -3.70 -14.96
C GLU A 249 15.43 -2.26 -14.76
N LEU A 250 15.92 -1.92 -13.55
CA LEU A 250 16.47 -0.61 -13.24
C LEU A 250 17.76 -0.36 -14.04
N SER A 251 18.68 -1.31 -14.08
CA SER A 251 19.90 -1.24 -14.89
C SER A 251 19.59 -1.06 -16.38
N PHE A 252 18.61 -1.81 -16.92
CA PHE A 252 18.16 -1.62 -18.30
C PHE A 252 17.49 -0.27 -18.53
N LYS A 253 16.69 0.23 -17.58
CA LYS A 253 16.09 1.58 -17.66
C LYS A 253 17.15 2.67 -17.65
N GLN A 254 18.17 2.55 -16.79
CA GLN A 254 19.31 3.47 -16.72
C GLN A 254 20.13 3.42 -18.00
N LEU A 255 20.42 2.23 -18.53
CA LEU A 255 21.11 2.04 -19.80
C LEU A 255 20.29 2.61 -20.96
N LYS A 256 18.97 2.38 -21.00
CA LYS A 256 18.09 2.97 -22.02
C LYS A 256 18.04 4.49 -21.93
N HIS A 257 18.05 5.05 -20.73
CA HIS A 257 18.14 6.50 -20.52
C HIS A 257 19.49 7.06 -20.98
N LEU A 258 20.60 6.37 -20.68
CA LEU A 258 21.94 6.71 -21.14
C LEU A 258 22.02 6.66 -22.67
N LEU A 259 21.56 5.57 -23.28
CA LEU A 259 21.51 5.41 -24.74
C LEU A 259 20.68 6.54 -25.37
N ARG A 260 19.48 6.84 -24.85
CA ARG A 260 18.66 7.97 -25.34
C ARG A 260 19.37 9.32 -25.26
N LYS A 261 20.24 9.53 -24.27
CA LYS A 261 21.07 10.73 -24.15
C LYS A 261 22.21 10.78 -25.16
N ILE A 262 22.81 9.63 -25.49
CA ILE A 262 23.96 9.54 -26.40
C ILE A 262 23.53 9.52 -27.88
N ILE A 263 22.56 8.68 -28.24
CA ILE A 263 22.18 8.41 -29.64
C ILE A 263 20.88 9.10 -30.08
N GLY A 264 20.27 9.90 -29.21
CA GLY A 264 19.00 10.59 -29.47
C GLY A 264 17.76 9.71 -29.33
N PHE A 265 16.63 10.32 -28.96
CA PHE A 265 15.40 9.63 -28.57
C PHE A 265 14.76 8.76 -29.66
N ARG A 266 15.01 9.04 -30.95
CA ARG A 266 14.35 8.37 -32.09
C ARG A 266 14.97 7.01 -32.44
N THR A 267 16.20 6.76 -32.01
CA THR A 267 17.01 5.60 -32.39
C THR A 267 17.02 4.50 -31.32
N ALA A 268 16.59 4.81 -30.10
CA ALA A 268 16.52 3.88 -28.96
C ALA A 268 15.08 3.36 -28.74
N LYS A 269 14.56 2.57 -29.68
CA LYS A 269 13.32 1.78 -29.46
C LYS A 269 13.62 0.53 -28.66
#